data_AF-A0A933BAF8-F1
#
_entry.id   AF-A0A933BAF8-F1
#
_cell.length_a   1.000
_cell.length_b   1.000
_cell.length_c   1.000
_cell.angle_alpha   90.00
_cell.angle_beta   90.00
_cell.angle_gamma   90.00
#
_symmetry.space_group_name_H-M   'P 1'
#
loop_
_entity.id
_entity.type
_entity.pdbx_description
1 polymer ?
#
loop_
_entity_poly.entity_id
_entity_poly.type
_entity_poly.pdbx_seq_one_letter_code
_entity_poly.pdbx_strand_id
1 'polypeptide(L)'
;MDPDRKHGFSPSGKAKITLLGVLIALLSLPVLPVFAPSSSLAEAEGSPVLATPTQVETAQAPVIQENSFLPSSEHYLPKPEATVLEKIDVVVTAYSSSVWETDDTPYLTAANTLTRDGVVASNLLPFGTKIRIPELFGEKTFVIEDRMNKRVGDFQIDIWFPTAWEAKQFGVKYTHIETIR
;
A
#
# COMPACT_ATOMS: atom_id res chain seq x y z
N MET A 1 33.92 -18.29 -37.03
CA MET A 1 34.48 -19.62 -36.71
C MET A 1 35.72 -19.44 -35.85
N ASP A 2 35.55 -19.60 -34.54
CA ASP A 2 36.51 -20.31 -33.69
C ASP A 2 35.67 -20.97 -32.58
N PRO A 3 35.20 -22.22 -32.78
CA PRO A 3 34.15 -22.81 -31.96
C PRO A 3 34.66 -23.82 -30.93
N ASP A 4 35.84 -23.64 -30.33
CA ASP A 4 36.33 -24.59 -29.31
C ASP A 4 37.21 -23.95 -28.21
N ARG A 5 36.57 -23.22 -27.29
CA ARG A 5 37.17 -22.96 -25.98
C ARG A 5 36.18 -23.24 -24.85
N LYS A 6 35.90 -24.54 -24.66
CA LYS A 6 35.23 -25.07 -23.47
C LYS A 6 36.22 -25.06 -22.30
N HIS A 7 36.19 -24.03 -21.47
CA HIS A 7 36.85 -24.08 -20.16
C HIS A 7 35.96 -24.79 -19.16
N GLY A 8 36.47 -25.92 -18.69
CA GLY A 8 35.81 -26.87 -17.81
C GLY A 8 35.58 -26.34 -16.40
N PHE A 9 34.52 -26.88 -15.85
CA PHE A 9 34.07 -26.86 -14.47
C PHE A 9 35.15 -27.29 -13.47
N SER A 10 35.31 -26.53 -12.37
CA SER A 10 35.86 -27.07 -11.12
C SER A 10 35.28 -26.33 -9.91
N PRO A 11 34.33 -26.92 -9.16
CA PRO A 11 34.03 -26.54 -7.80
C PRO A 11 34.72 -27.56 -6.87
N SER A 12 35.97 -27.31 -6.51
CA SER A 12 36.65 -28.07 -5.46
C SER A 12 37.15 -27.14 -4.36
N GLY A 13 36.29 -26.89 -3.38
CA GLY A 13 36.61 -26.19 -2.15
C GLY A 13 35.70 -26.65 -1.03
N LYS A 14 35.89 -27.90 -0.57
CA LYS A 14 35.21 -28.42 0.63
C LYS A 14 35.80 -27.72 1.86
N ALA A 15 35.16 -26.66 2.33
CA ALA A 15 35.42 -26.14 3.67
C ALA A 15 34.59 -26.96 4.67
N LYS A 16 35.26 -27.88 5.38
CA LYS A 16 34.73 -28.63 6.52
C LYS A 16 35.07 -27.87 7.82
N ILE A 17 34.05 -27.64 8.63
CA ILE A 17 34.04 -27.72 10.12
C ILE A 17 34.86 -26.67 10.89
N THR A 18 34.15 -25.78 11.60
CA THR A 18 34.09 -25.87 13.07
C THR A 18 32.81 -25.22 13.61
N LEU A 19 31.94 -26.07 14.17
CA LEU A 19 30.80 -25.73 15.00
C LEU A 19 31.35 -25.23 16.35
N LEU A 20 31.36 -23.91 16.55
CA LEU A 20 31.75 -23.29 17.81
C LEU A 20 30.49 -22.76 18.52
N GLY A 21 30.08 -23.47 19.58
CA GLY A 21 29.32 -22.86 20.68
C GLY A 21 27.80 -23.06 20.72
N VAL A 22 27.32 -24.31 20.66
CA VAL A 22 26.09 -24.64 21.41
C VAL A 22 26.53 -25.05 22.81
N LEU A 23 26.33 -24.20 23.82
CA LEU A 23 25.94 -24.56 25.20
C LEU A 23 26.01 -23.33 26.14
N ILE A 24 25.07 -22.40 26.04
CA ILE A 24 24.55 -21.72 27.24
C ILE A 24 23.04 -21.91 27.19
N ALA A 25 22.63 -23.09 27.64
CA ALA A 25 21.27 -23.38 28.00
C ALA A 25 20.98 -22.73 29.37
N LEU A 26 19.74 -22.26 29.53
CA LEU A 26 19.02 -22.12 30.79
C LEU A 26 19.44 -20.97 31.72
N LEU A 27 18.82 -19.80 31.58
CA LEU A 27 17.98 -19.19 32.63
C LEU A 27 17.34 -17.88 32.14
N SER A 28 16.17 -17.55 32.70
CA SER A 28 15.39 -16.30 32.55
C SER A 28 14.42 -16.19 31.36
N LEU A 29 13.42 -17.07 31.33
CA LEU A 29 12.08 -16.69 30.88
C LEU A 29 11.32 -16.08 32.06
N PRO A 30 10.98 -14.77 32.07
CA PRO A 30 9.93 -14.28 32.95
C PRO A 30 8.57 -14.65 32.36
N VAL A 31 7.81 -15.42 33.14
CA VAL A 31 6.42 -15.81 32.90
C VAL A 31 5.55 -14.55 32.78
N LEU A 32 4.75 -14.47 31.71
CA LEU A 32 3.76 -13.40 31.50
C LEU A 32 2.66 -13.45 32.57
N PRO A 33 2.21 -12.32 33.15
CA PRO A 33 0.98 -12.31 33.92
C PRO A 33 -0.23 -12.42 32.97
N VAL A 34 -0.92 -13.55 33.07
CA VAL A 34 -2.26 -13.76 32.49
C VAL A 34 -3.22 -12.84 33.24
N PHE A 35 -3.65 -11.76 32.60
CA PHE A 35 -4.75 -10.93 33.08
C PHE A 35 -6.06 -11.57 32.58
N ALA A 36 -6.74 -12.31 33.45
CA ALA A 36 -8.10 -12.77 33.21
C ALA A 36 -9.10 -11.68 33.65
N PRO A 37 -10.12 -11.34 32.84
CA PRO A 37 -11.17 -10.43 33.27
C PRO A 37 -12.11 -11.15 34.25
N SER A 38 -12.07 -10.75 35.51
CA SER A 38 -13.09 -11.15 36.48
C SER A 38 -14.36 -10.33 36.22
N SER A 39 -15.34 -10.95 35.57
CA SER A 39 -16.72 -10.48 35.54
C SER A 39 -17.29 -10.51 36.95
N SER A 40 -17.42 -9.36 37.60
CA SER A 40 -18.22 -9.25 38.82
C SER A 40 -19.70 -9.22 38.44
N LEU A 41 -20.36 -10.36 38.63
CA LEU A 41 -21.80 -10.43 38.81
C LEU A 41 -22.11 -9.77 40.17
N ALA A 42 -22.66 -8.57 40.14
CA ALA A 42 -23.38 -8.01 41.28
C ALA A 42 -24.86 -8.34 41.07
N GLU A 43 -25.28 -9.42 41.71
CA GLU A 43 -26.67 -9.76 41.96
C GLU A 43 -27.26 -8.70 42.91
N ALA A 44 -28.24 -7.93 42.45
CA ALA A 44 -29.16 -7.23 43.34
C ALA A 44 -30.57 -7.61 42.91
N GLU A 45 -31.19 -8.48 43.71
CA GLU A 45 -32.54 -8.95 43.53
C GLU A 45 -33.56 -7.82 43.74
N GLY A 46 -34.58 -7.80 42.88
CA GLY A 46 -35.71 -6.88 42.96
C GLY A 46 -36.68 -7.07 41.80
N SER A 47 -37.47 -8.14 41.85
CA SER A 47 -38.55 -8.49 40.91
C SER A 47 -39.83 -7.64 41.19
N PRO A 48 -40.93 -7.74 40.41
CA PRO A 48 -41.13 -7.30 39.03
C PRO A 48 -42.31 -6.29 38.91
N VAL A 49 -42.29 -5.33 37.99
CA VAL A 49 -43.50 -4.58 37.61
C VAL A 49 -43.59 -4.33 36.10
N LEU A 50 -44.81 -4.52 35.63
CA LEU A 50 -45.38 -4.66 34.30
C LEU A 50 -45.49 -3.32 33.52
N ALA A 51 -45.23 -3.39 32.20
CA ALA A 51 -45.74 -2.58 31.09
C ALA A 51 -45.56 -1.04 31.05
N THR A 52 -44.87 -0.48 30.04
CA THR A 52 -45.40 0.15 28.79
C THR A 52 -44.26 0.88 28.02
N PRO A 53 -44.39 1.12 26.68
CA PRO A 53 -43.32 1.62 25.84
C PRO A 53 -43.29 3.16 25.81
N THR A 54 -42.17 3.77 26.18
CA THR A 54 -42.03 5.24 26.15
C THR A 54 -40.69 5.66 25.55
N GLN A 55 -40.82 6.04 24.28
CA GLN A 55 -40.23 7.21 23.62
C GLN A 55 -38.75 7.20 23.23
N VAL A 56 -38.60 7.20 21.90
CA VAL A 56 -37.45 7.67 21.13
C VAL A 56 -37.12 9.09 21.59
N GLU A 57 -36.01 9.23 22.29
CA GLU A 57 -35.47 10.53 22.66
C GLU A 57 -34.95 11.21 21.39
N THR A 58 -35.80 12.07 20.80
CA THR A 58 -35.42 13.01 19.75
C THR A 58 -34.23 13.83 20.23
N ALA A 59 -33.09 13.71 19.54
CA ALA A 59 -31.90 14.52 19.75
C ALA A 59 -32.25 16.01 19.62
N GLN A 60 -32.44 16.67 20.76
CA GLN A 60 -32.56 18.13 20.83
C GLN A 60 -31.15 18.70 20.75
N ALA A 61 -30.88 19.54 19.75
CA ALA A 61 -29.59 20.21 19.60
C ALA A 61 -29.36 21.15 20.80
N PRO A 62 -28.16 21.17 21.41
CA PRO A 62 -27.85 22.12 22.47
C PRO A 62 -27.82 23.55 21.89
N VAL A 63 -28.68 24.42 22.41
CA VAL A 63 -28.67 25.85 22.10
C VAL A 63 -27.78 26.56 23.12
N ILE A 64 -26.72 27.20 22.66
CA ILE A 64 -25.88 28.09 23.49
C ILE A 64 -25.97 29.48 22.86
N GLN A 65 -26.40 30.47 23.64
CA GLN A 65 -26.42 31.89 23.25
C GLN A 65 -27.17 32.17 21.94
N GLU A 66 -28.39 31.63 21.80
CA GLU A 66 -29.29 31.82 20.64
C GLU A 66 -28.74 31.38 19.27
N ASN A 67 -27.52 30.86 19.20
CA ASN A 67 -26.99 30.22 18.00
C ASN A 67 -27.38 28.74 18.02
N SER A 68 -28.31 28.39 17.14
CA SER A 68 -28.56 26.99 16.80
C SER A 68 -27.42 26.47 15.91
N PHE A 69 -26.63 25.52 16.41
CA PHE A 69 -25.78 24.69 15.57
C PHE A 69 -26.70 23.78 14.76
N LEU A 70 -27.18 24.28 13.61
CA LEU A 70 -27.75 23.41 12.60
C LEU A 70 -26.58 22.66 11.96
N PRO A 71 -26.51 21.32 12.02
CA PRO A 71 -25.63 20.59 11.13
C PRO A 71 -26.08 20.93 9.72
N SER A 72 -25.26 21.67 8.96
CA SER A 72 -25.49 21.89 7.55
C SER A 72 -25.45 20.53 6.88
N SER A 73 -26.62 19.98 6.57
CA SER A 73 -26.78 18.82 5.70
C SER A 73 -26.54 19.22 4.25
N GLU A 74 -25.50 20.03 4.01
CA GLU A 74 -24.95 20.21 2.67
C GLU A 74 -24.73 18.80 2.14
N HIS A 75 -25.56 18.48 1.17
CA HIS A 75 -25.84 17.15 0.66
C HIS A 75 -24.63 16.24 0.78
N TYR A 76 -24.77 15.14 1.53
CA TYR A 76 -23.86 14.00 1.44
C TYR A 76 -24.04 13.40 0.04
N LEU A 77 -23.54 14.10 -0.97
CA LEU A 77 -23.42 13.58 -2.31
C LEU A 77 -22.46 12.41 -2.15
N PRO A 78 -22.88 11.17 -2.47
CA PRO A 78 -21.92 10.07 -2.49
C PRO A 78 -20.78 10.52 -3.41
N LYS A 79 -19.56 10.55 -2.85
CA LYS A 79 -18.35 10.82 -3.63
C LYS A 79 -18.45 9.96 -4.88
N PRO A 80 -18.45 10.53 -6.10
CA PRO A 80 -18.64 9.74 -7.30
C PRO A 80 -17.59 8.63 -7.30
N GLU A 81 -18.06 7.40 -7.18
CA GLU A 81 -17.21 6.21 -7.17
C GLU A 81 -16.53 6.16 -8.55
N ALA A 82 -15.20 6.12 -8.55
CA ALA A 82 -14.44 6.19 -9.78
C ALA A 82 -14.84 5.02 -10.68
N THR A 83 -15.40 5.32 -11.86
CA THR A 83 -15.89 4.26 -12.75
C THR A 83 -14.71 3.58 -13.42
N VAL A 84 -14.56 2.28 -13.21
CA VAL A 84 -13.56 1.45 -13.88
C VAL A 84 -13.93 1.30 -15.35
N LEU A 85 -13.05 1.74 -16.24
CA LEU A 85 -13.25 1.70 -17.68
C LEU A 85 -12.71 0.41 -18.31
N GLU A 86 -11.52 -0.02 -17.89
CA GLU A 86 -10.78 -1.12 -18.50
C GLU A 86 -9.84 -1.79 -17.49
N LYS A 87 -9.68 -3.11 -17.62
CA LYS A 87 -8.73 -3.92 -16.85
C LYS A 87 -7.66 -4.50 -17.77
N ILE A 88 -6.39 -4.28 -17.44
CA ILE A 88 -5.25 -4.64 -18.29
C ILE A 88 -4.21 -5.40 -17.45
N ASP A 89 -3.80 -6.58 -17.89
CA ASP A 89 -2.73 -7.34 -17.24
C ASP A 89 -1.36 -6.74 -17.61
N VAL A 90 -0.53 -6.48 -16.60
CA VAL A 90 0.76 -5.81 -16.77
C VAL A 90 1.84 -6.36 -15.84
N VAL A 91 3.09 -6.09 -16.21
CA VAL A 91 4.24 -6.22 -15.33
C VAL A 91 4.45 -4.89 -14.63
N VAL A 92 4.44 -4.91 -13.29
CA VAL A 92 4.66 -3.73 -12.45
C VAL A 92 6.05 -3.78 -11.86
N THR A 93 6.83 -2.76 -12.15
CA THR A 93 8.17 -2.53 -11.61
C THR A 93 8.23 -1.18 -10.90
N ALA A 94 9.39 -0.83 -10.36
CA ALA A 94 9.58 0.39 -9.60
C ALA A 94 10.86 1.10 -10.03
N TYR A 95 10.81 2.43 -10.03
CA TYR A 95 11.95 3.30 -10.29
C TYR A 95 12.06 4.40 -9.23
N SER A 96 13.21 5.08 -9.20
CA SER A 96 13.43 6.20 -8.29
C SER A 96 14.18 7.32 -8.99
N SER A 97 13.98 8.55 -8.54
CA SER A 97 14.71 9.73 -9.02
C SER A 97 16.12 9.86 -8.42
N SER A 98 16.81 8.75 -8.22
CA SER A 98 18.15 8.78 -7.63
C SER A 98 19.11 9.49 -8.59
N VAL A 99 19.76 10.55 -8.11
CA VAL A 99 20.66 11.45 -8.91
C VAL A 99 21.74 10.67 -9.68
N TRP A 100 22.14 9.49 -9.18
CA TRP A 100 23.13 8.64 -9.83
C TRP A 100 22.63 7.92 -11.09
N GLU A 101 21.32 8.00 -11.37
CA GLU A 101 20.62 7.30 -12.46
C GLU A 101 19.98 8.27 -13.48
N THR A 102 19.99 9.58 -13.21
CA THR A 102 19.31 10.62 -14.01
C THR A 102 20.24 11.78 -14.36
N ASP A 103 19.84 12.60 -15.33
CA ASP A 103 20.54 13.85 -15.69
C ASP A 103 20.36 14.96 -14.63
N ASP A 104 20.65 16.21 -15.02
CA ASP A 104 20.61 17.39 -14.15
C ASP A 104 19.22 17.67 -13.51
N THR A 105 18.16 16.95 -13.91
CA THR A 105 16.78 17.11 -13.41
C THR A 105 16.09 15.79 -12.98
N PRO A 106 16.55 15.12 -11.90
CA PRO A 106 16.07 13.78 -11.50
C PRO A 106 14.56 13.65 -11.26
N TYR A 107 13.94 14.75 -10.85
CA TYR A 107 12.57 14.79 -10.34
C TYR A 107 11.58 15.34 -11.37
N LEU A 108 12.00 15.60 -12.61
CA LEU A 108 11.12 16.11 -13.66
C LEU A 108 10.61 14.95 -14.51
N THR A 109 9.29 14.77 -14.56
CA THR A 109 8.63 13.71 -15.35
C THR A 109 8.53 14.10 -16.83
N ALA A 110 8.25 13.13 -17.70
CA ALA A 110 7.96 13.40 -19.12
C ALA A 110 6.71 14.30 -19.36
N ALA A 111 5.81 14.44 -18.37
CA ALA A 111 4.71 15.40 -18.39
C ALA A 111 5.10 16.79 -17.86
N ASN A 112 6.39 17.02 -17.60
CA ASN A 112 6.93 18.27 -17.06
C ASN A 112 6.36 18.64 -15.67
N THR A 113 6.11 17.63 -14.84
CA THR A 113 5.68 17.74 -13.45
C THR A 113 6.77 17.24 -12.51
N LEU A 114 6.68 17.56 -11.21
CA LEU A 114 7.56 16.97 -10.21
C LEU A 114 7.09 15.55 -9.84
N THR A 115 8.04 14.62 -9.76
CA THR A 115 7.82 13.28 -9.24
C THR A 115 7.31 13.33 -7.81
N ARG A 116 6.31 12.51 -7.52
CA ARG A 116 5.67 12.41 -6.21
C ARG A 116 5.02 11.05 -6.07
N ASP A 117 4.61 10.72 -4.86
CA ASP A 117 3.83 9.52 -4.61
C ASP A 117 2.59 9.47 -5.53
N GLY A 118 2.40 8.33 -6.20
CA GLY A 118 1.33 8.14 -7.18
C GLY A 118 1.72 8.39 -8.63
N VAL A 119 2.93 8.85 -8.94
CA VAL A 119 3.42 8.98 -10.32
C VAL A 119 3.81 7.60 -10.87
N VAL A 120 3.41 7.36 -12.12
CA VAL A 120 3.71 6.12 -12.86
C VAL A 120 4.24 6.45 -14.25
N ALA A 121 5.23 5.68 -14.68
CA ALA A 121 5.72 5.64 -16.05
C ALA A 121 5.05 4.48 -16.81
N SER A 122 4.58 4.77 -18.03
CA SER A 122 4.02 3.76 -18.94
C SER A 122 4.24 4.21 -20.38
N ASN A 123 4.35 3.29 -21.34
CA ASN A 123 4.33 3.61 -22.77
C ASN A 123 2.95 3.40 -23.42
N LEU A 124 2.10 2.57 -22.80
CA LEU A 124 0.78 2.20 -23.31
C LEU A 124 -0.28 3.30 -23.11
N LEU A 125 -0.31 3.90 -21.92
CA LEU A 125 -1.41 4.78 -21.51
C LEU A 125 -1.11 6.27 -21.76
N PRO A 126 -2.08 7.09 -22.20
CA PRO A 126 -1.90 8.54 -22.34
C PRO A 126 -1.52 9.23 -21.02
N PHE A 127 -0.85 10.39 -21.11
CA PHE A 127 -0.58 11.20 -19.92
C PHE A 127 -1.87 11.65 -19.24
N GLY A 128 -1.85 11.76 -17.92
CA GLY A 128 -3.00 12.12 -17.09
C GLY A 128 -4.00 10.99 -16.87
N THR A 129 -3.80 9.83 -17.50
CA THR A 129 -4.61 8.63 -17.23
C THR A 129 -4.48 8.26 -15.76
N LYS A 130 -5.63 8.08 -15.09
CA LYS A 130 -5.68 7.62 -13.72
C LYS A 130 -5.85 6.11 -13.71
N ILE A 131 -5.05 5.43 -12.92
CA ILE A 131 -5.12 3.98 -12.77
C ILE A 131 -5.16 3.57 -11.30
N ARG A 132 -5.63 2.36 -11.06
CA ARG A 132 -5.55 1.66 -9.78
C ARG A 132 -4.86 0.33 -9.98
N ILE A 133 -4.25 -0.18 -8.91
CA ILE A 133 -3.58 -1.48 -8.88
C ILE A 133 -4.10 -2.24 -7.65
N PRO A 134 -5.31 -2.82 -7.72
CA PRO A 134 -6.04 -3.29 -6.54
C PRO A 134 -5.27 -4.32 -5.71
N GLU A 135 -4.59 -5.26 -6.36
CA GLU A 135 -3.87 -6.34 -5.66
C GLU A 135 -2.63 -5.86 -4.89
N LEU A 136 -2.05 -4.72 -5.28
CA LEU A 136 -0.82 -4.19 -4.66
C LEU A 136 -1.08 -2.99 -3.76
N PHE A 137 -2.04 -2.13 -4.10
CA PHE A 137 -2.27 -0.85 -3.42
C PHE A 137 -3.76 -0.55 -3.15
N GLY A 138 -4.66 -1.50 -3.39
CA GLY A 138 -6.09 -1.37 -3.10
C GLY A 138 -6.77 -0.22 -3.85
N GLU A 139 -7.26 0.77 -3.09
CA GLU A 139 -8.00 1.92 -3.60
C GLU A 139 -7.10 3.08 -4.05
N LYS A 140 -5.77 2.95 -3.92
CA LYS A 140 -4.84 4.02 -4.28
C LYS A 140 -4.90 4.32 -5.77
N THR A 141 -5.05 5.60 -6.08
CA THR A 141 -5.02 6.11 -7.46
C THR A 141 -3.62 6.58 -7.82
N PHE A 142 -3.18 6.18 -9.00
CA PHE A 142 -1.93 6.59 -9.63
C PHE A 142 -2.24 7.39 -10.90
N VAL A 143 -1.29 8.21 -11.34
CA VAL A 143 -1.41 9.03 -12.54
C VAL A 143 -0.22 8.77 -13.46
N ILE A 144 -0.51 8.53 -14.73
CA ILE A 144 0.51 8.41 -15.77
C ILE A 144 1.07 9.80 -16.07
N GLU A 145 2.27 10.08 -15.60
CA GLU A 145 2.96 11.36 -15.84
C GLU A 145 4.34 11.18 -16.45
N ASP A 146 4.84 9.95 -16.54
CA ASP A 146 6.20 9.69 -17.01
C ASP A 146 6.22 8.64 -18.14
N ARG A 147 7.39 8.50 -18.80
CA ARG A 147 7.58 7.57 -19.91
C ARG A 147 8.74 6.64 -19.68
N MET A 148 8.60 5.43 -20.22
CA MET A 148 9.65 4.43 -20.18
C MET A 148 10.51 4.55 -21.45
N ASN A 149 11.69 3.93 -21.43
CA ASN A 149 12.49 3.82 -22.64
C ASN A 149 11.71 3.11 -23.75
N LYS A 150 11.81 3.57 -25.01
CA LYS A 150 11.08 3.00 -26.17
C LYS A 150 11.29 1.51 -26.41
N ARG A 151 12.38 0.92 -25.88
CA ARG A 151 12.65 -0.53 -25.97
C ARG A 151 11.80 -1.37 -25.02
N VAL A 152 11.19 -0.73 -24.02
CA VAL A 152 10.33 -1.37 -23.04
C VAL A 152 8.94 -1.53 -23.64
N GLY A 153 8.41 -2.74 -23.59
CA GLY A 153 7.11 -3.07 -24.16
C GLY A 153 5.94 -2.39 -23.44
N ASP A 154 4.79 -2.35 -24.11
CA ASP A 154 3.63 -1.58 -23.68
C ASP A 154 2.98 -2.10 -22.38
N PHE A 155 3.07 -3.40 -22.10
CA PHE A 155 2.47 -4.03 -20.92
C PHE A 155 3.35 -4.00 -19.67
N GLN A 156 4.29 -3.06 -19.60
CA GLN A 156 5.07 -2.79 -18.40
C GLN A 156 4.75 -1.38 -17.88
N ILE A 157 4.65 -1.26 -16.56
CA ILE A 157 4.52 0.03 -15.86
C ILE A 157 5.54 0.13 -14.74
N ASP A 158 6.07 1.33 -14.53
CA ASP A 158 7.05 1.64 -13.50
C ASP A 158 6.47 2.62 -12.49
N ILE A 159 6.36 2.22 -11.23
CA ILE A 159 5.86 3.06 -10.14
C ILE A 159 7.04 3.84 -9.54
N TRP A 160 6.85 5.14 -9.34
CA TRP A 160 7.87 5.97 -8.71
C TRP A 160 7.94 5.74 -7.20
N PHE A 161 9.17 5.64 -6.67
CA PHE A 161 9.48 5.60 -5.25
C PHE A 161 10.51 6.68 -4.89
N PRO A 162 10.48 7.21 -3.65
CA PRO A 162 11.39 8.28 -3.24
C PRO A 162 12.84 7.81 -3.10
N THR A 163 13.09 6.50 -2.89
CA THR A 163 14.44 5.95 -2.78
C THR A 163 14.67 4.72 -3.66
N ALA A 164 15.89 4.56 -4.17
CA ALA A 164 16.30 3.36 -4.91
C ALA A 164 16.21 2.08 -4.06
N TRP A 165 16.35 2.20 -2.74
CA TRP A 165 16.20 1.06 -1.83
C TRP A 165 14.76 0.52 -1.86
N GLU A 166 13.77 1.39 -1.70
CA GLU A 166 12.36 0.98 -1.74
C GLU A 166 11.98 0.41 -3.10
N ALA A 167 12.43 1.04 -4.19
CA ALA A 167 12.21 0.52 -5.55
C ALA A 167 12.77 -0.90 -5.73
N LYS A 168 13.98 -1.15 -5.21
CA LYS A 168 14.61 -2.49 -5.25
C LYS A 168 13.87 -3.51 -4.39
N GLN A 169 13.39 -3.10 -3.21
CA GLN A 169 12.64 -3.99 -2.31
C GLN A 169 11.25 -4.33 -2.87
N PHE A 170 10.63 -3.40 -3.62
CA PHE A 170 9.35 -3.64 -4.28
C PHE A 170 9.48 -4.79 -5.31
N GLY A 171 10.53 -4.75 -6.14
CA GLY A 171 10.83 -5.79 -7.12
C GLY A 171 9.83 -5.83 -8.28
N VAL A 172 9.74 -6.98 -8.94
CA VAL A 172 8.84 -7.20 -10.09
C VAL A 172 7.56 -7.90 -9.62
N LYS A 173 6.40 -7.38 -10.03
CA LYS A 173 5.08 -7.97 -9.75
C LYS A 173 4.30 -8.15 -11.04
N TYR A 174 3.50 -9.21 -11.11
CA TYR A 174 2.56 -9.46 -12.20
C TYR A 174 1.17 -9.28 -11.62
N THR A 175 0.39 -8.37 -12.19
CA THR A 175 -0.96 -8.07 -11.71
C THR A 175 -1.74 -7.38 -12.83
N HIS A 176 -2.94 -6.89 -12.50
CA HIS A 176 -3.76 -6.10 -13.39
C HIS A 176 -3.91 -4.67 -12.89
N ILE A 177 -4.09 -3.75 -13.82
CA ILE A 177 -4.45 -2.37 -13.55
C ILE A 177 -5.86 -2.06 -14.02
N GLU A 178 -6.48 -1.11 -13.35
CA GLU A 178 -7.81 -0.61 -13.67
C GLU A 178 -7.72 0.86 -14.04
N THR A 179 -8.13 1.22 -15.25
CA THR A 179 -8.21 2.63 -15.66
C THR A 179 -9.49 3.24 -15.09
N ILE A 180 -9.39 4.42 -14.49
CA ILE A 180 -10.54 5.14 -13.91
C ILE A 180 -10.74 6.50 -14.57
N ARG A 181 -11.99 6.97 -14.60
CA ARG A 181 -12.36 8.30 -15.11
C ARG A 181 -12.78 9.26 -14.00
#